data_AF-A0A1R4A5G0-F1
#
_entry.id   AF-A0A1R4A5G0-F1
#
_cell.length_a   1.000
_cell.length_b   1.000
_cell.length_c   1.000
_cell.angle_alpha   90.00
_cell.angle_beta   90.00
_cell.angle_gamma   90.00
#
_symmetry.space_group_name_H-M   'P 1'
#
loop_
_entity.id
_entity.type
_entity.pdbx_description
1 polymer ?
#
loop_
_entity_poly.entity_id
_entity_poly.type
_entity_poly.pdbx_seq_one_letter_code
_entity_poly.pdbx_strand_id
1 'polypeptide(L)'
;MEIPSPEEEIRRKEKIRTRFKLTVPPMVLLFILFLSGVVLLLAGALSIANIFPLILVMVGFVIIFFGAFYDFGANRYVNNMFQSKASLREKDVVQINREQLIMTVIFVGVGGLYILLGVALFYVIAFF
;
A
#
# COMPACT_ATOMS: atom_id res chain seq x y z
N MET A 1 28.99 16.57 7.39
CA MET A 1 27.77 16.14 6.69
C MET A 1 28.13 16.13 5.20
N GLU A 2 28.28 14.96 4.60
CA GLU A 2 28.49 14.88 3.14
C GLU A 2 27.22 15.33 2.43
N ILE A 3 27.37 16.31 1.53
CA ILE A 3 26.28 16.77 0.68
C ILE A 3 26.08 15.65 -0.36
N PRO A 4 24.89 15.01 -0.41
CA PRO A 4 24.65 13.90 -1.33
C PRO A 4 24.82 14.37 -2.77
N SER A 5 25.34 13.50 -3.64
CA SER A 5 25.57 13.87 -5.03
C SER A 5 24.23 14.18 -5.73
N PRO A 6 24.22 15.04 -6.76
CA PRO A 6 23.00 15.37 -7.52
C PRO A 6 22.26 14.12 -8.04
N GLU A 7 23.01 13.06 -8.39
CA GLU A 7 22.45 11.79 -8.86
C GLU A 7 21.75 11.00 -7.75
N GLU A 8 22.27 11.03 -6.53
CA GLU A 8 21.64 10.39 -5.37
C GLU A 8 20.33 11.09 -5.00
N GLU A 9 20.29 12.42 -5.09
CA GLU A 9 19.08 13.19 -4.81
C GLU A 9 17.96 12.90 -5.83
N ILE A 10 18.31 12.78 -7.13
CA ILE A 10 17.36 12.41 -8.19
C ILE A 10 16.79 11.01 -7.94
N ARG A 11 17.63 10.01 -7.68
CA ARG A 11 17.16 8.63 -7.37
C ARG A 11 16.28 8.60 -6.13
N ARG A 12 16.59 9.39 -5.11
CA ARG A 12 15.79 9.47 -3.89
C ARG A 12 14.40 10.03 -4.17
N LYS A 13 14.30 11.12 -4.95
CA LYS A 13 13.03 11.71 -5.37
C LYS A 13 12.20 10.75 -6.21
N GLU A 14 12.81 10.01 -7.14
CA GLU A 14 12.10 8.97 -7.91
C GLU A 14 11.54 7.85 -7.04
N LYS A 15 12.33 7.33 -6.09
CA LYS A 15 11.86 6.30 -5.15
C LYS A 15 10.65 6.76 -4.34
N ILE A 16 10.72 7.98 -3.80
CA ILE A 16 9.60 8.57 -3.05
C ILE A 16 8.36 8.68 -3.95
N ARG A 17 8.52 9.18 -5.18
CA ARG A 17 7.42 9.33 -6.14
C ARG A 17 6.77 7.98 -6.48
N THR A 18 7.56 6.93 -6.69
CA THR A 18 7.03 5.58 -6.94
C THR A 18 6.25 5.05 -5.75
N ARG A 19 6.81 5.16 -4.53
CA ARG A 19 6.12 4.75 -3.30
C ARG A 19 4.79 5.48 -3.12
N PHE A 20 4.79 6.81 -3.31
CA PHE A 20 3.56 7.61 -3.27
C PHE A 20 2.54 7.17 -4.32
N LYS A 21 2.95 7.02 -5.58
CA LYS A 21 2.05 6.61 -6.66
C LYS A 21 1.36 5.26 -6.39
N LEU A 22 2.03 4.37 -5.67
CA LEU A 22 1.53 3.03 -5.34
C LEU A 22 0.71 2.99 -4.04
N THR A 23 1.04 3.86 -3.08
CA THR A 23 0.37 3.90 -1.76
C THR A 23 -0.84 4.83 -1.74
N VAL A 24 -0.84 5.89 -2.55
CA VAL A 24 -1.95 6.86 -2.60
C VAL A 24 -3.27 6.24 -3.07
N PRO A 25 -3.33 5.43 -4.15
CA PRO A 25 -4.59 4.82 -4.59
C PRO A 25 -5.31 4.00 -3.51
N PRO A 26 -4.66 3.04 -2.80
CA PRO A 26 -5.34 2.32 -1.73
C PRO A 26 -5.71 3.22 -0.54
N MET A 27 -4.98 4.30 -0.27
CA MET A 27 -5.36 5.27 0.75
C MET A 27 -6.58 6.12 0.36
N VAL A 28 -6.68 6.51 -0.92
CA VAL A 28 -7.87 7.22 -1.43
C VAL A 28 -9.09 6.32 -1.40
N LEU A 29 -8.94 5.05 -1.80
CA LEU A 29 -10.00 4.06 -1.70
C LEU A 29 -10.45 3.84 -0.25
N LEU A 30 -9.51 3.85 0.71
CA LEU A 30 -9.82 3.71 2.14
C LEU A 30 -10.73 4.84 2.59
N PHE A 31 -10.33 6.07 2.24
CA PHE A 31 -11.07 7.26 2.60
C PHE A 31 -12.49 7.24 2.02
N ILE A 32 -12.64 6.87 0.74
CA ILE A 32 -13.95 6.79 0.09
C ILE A 32 -14.84 5.72 0.73
N LEU A 33 -14.31 4.51 0.97
CA LEU A 33 -15.09 3.42 1.57
C LEU A 33 -15.48 3.72 3.01
N PHE A 34 -14.58 4.32 3.79
CA PHE A 34 -14.88 4.72 5.16
C PHE A 34 -15.93 5.82 5.18
N LEU A 35 -15.76 6.88 4.39
CA LEU A 35 -16.70 8.00 4.34
C LEU A 35 -18.09 7.57 3.86
N SER A 36 -18.17 6.71 2.84
CA SER A 36 -19.46 6.18 2.37
C SER A 36 -20.16 5.32 3.42
N GLY A 37 -19.42 4.47 4.16
CA GLY A 37 -19.99 3.73 5.30
C GLY A 37 -20.55 4.63 6.39
N VAL A 38 -19.83 5.70 6.75
CA VAL A 38 -20.28 6.70 7.74
C VAL A 38 -21.50 7.46 7.25
N VAL A 39 -21.53 7.92 5.99
CA VAL A 39 -22.68 8.64 5.41
C VAL A 39 -23.93 7.76 5.40
N LEU A 40 -23.81 6.48 5.05
CA LEU A 40 -24.93 5.55 5.05
C LEU A 40 -25.46 5.28 6.47
N LEU A 41 -24.56 5.20 7.46
CA LEU A 41 -24.94 5.10 8.87
C LEU A 41 -25.77 6.33 9.29
N LEU A 42 -25.30 7.54 8.98
CA LEU A 42 -26.01 8.78 9.31
C LEU A 42 -27.34 8.94 8.54
N ALA A 43 -27.44 8.36 7.35
CA ALA A 43 -28.68 8.34 6.56
C ALA A 43 -29.72 7.32 7.06
N GLY A 44 -29.40 6.52 8.09
CA GLY A 44 -30.30 5.50 8.64
C GLY A 44 -30.36 4.21 7.81
N ALA A 45 -29.46 4.01 6.84
CA ALA A 45 -29.41 2.83 5.98
C ALA A 45 -28.62 1.67 6.63
N LEU A 46 -29.01 1.27 7.84
CA LEU A 46 -28.29 0.31 8.68
C LEU A 46 -28.05 -1.05 8.01
N SER A 47 -29.00 -1.53 7.20
CA SER A 47 -28.88 -2.81 6.47
C SER A 47 -27.67 -2.84 5.53
N ILE A 48 -27.36 -1.71 4.90
CA ILE A 48 -26.23 -1.56 3.98
C ILE A 48 -24.96 -1.23 4.79
N ALA A 49 -25.06 -0.35 5.79
CA ALA A 49 -23.94 0.02 6.65
C ALA A 49 -23.31 -1.19 7.36
N ASN A 50 -24.11 -2.17 7.78
CA ASN A 50 -23.65 -3.41 8.41
C ASN A 50 -22.67 -4.24 7.57
N ILE A 51 -22.67 -4.07 6.24
CA ILE A 51 -21.80 -4.83 5.33
C ILE A 51 -20.44 -4.14 5.16
N PHE A 52 -20.37 -2.81 5.35
CA PHE A 52 -19.15 -2.02 5.14
C PHE A 52 -17.95 -2.44 6.00
N PRO A 53 -18.10 -2.78 7.29
CA PRO A 53 -17.01 -3.33 8.09
C PRO A 53 -16.35 -4.55 7.45
N LEU A 54 -17.15 -5.48 6.94
CA LEU A 54 -16.67 -6.68 6.27
C LEU A 54 -15.97 -6.34 4.95
N ILE A 55 -16.52 -5.41 4.16
CA ILE A 55 -15.90 -4.92 2.93
C ILE A 55 -14.52 -4.34 3.23
N LEU A 56 -14.40 -3.48 4.24
CA LEU A 56 -13.12 -2.88 4.65
C LEU A 56 -12.10 -3.95 5.04
N VAL A 57 -12.48 -4.95 5.83
CA VAL A 57 -11.60 -6.05 6.22
C VAL A 57 -11.15 -6.87 5.00
N MET A 58 -12.08 -7.23 4.11
CA MET A 58 -11.77 -8.01 2.90
C MET A 58 -10.84 -7.25 1.95
N VAL A 59 -11.11 -5.95 1.72
CA VAL A 59 -10.23 -5.10 0.91
C VAL A 59 -8.86 -4.93 1.58
N GLY A 60 -8.82 -4.81 2.91
CA GLY A 60 -7.59 -4.79 3.69
C GLY A 60 -6.72 -6.02 3.41
N PHE A 61 -7.28 -7.22 3.49
CA PHE A 61 -6.56 -8.45 3.13
C PHE A 61 -6.05 -8.41 1.69
N VAL A 62 -6.90 -8.03 0.72
CA VAL A 62 -6.51 -7.92 -0.68
C VAL A 62 -5.32 -6.96 -0.85
N ILE A 63 -5.31 -5.81 -0.16
CA ILE A 63 -4.20 -4.85 -0.21
C ILE A 63 -2.91 -5.44 0.37
N ILE A 64 -2.98 -6.17 1.49
CA ILE A 64 -1.81 -6.84 2.09
C ILE A 64 -1.24 -7.86 1.11
N PHE A 65 -2.09 -8.74 0.58
CA PHE A 65 -1.66 -9.76 -0.38
C PHE A 65 -1.12 -9.13 -1.65
N PHE A 66 -1.80 -8.11 -2.19
CA PHE A 66 -1.31 -7.39 -3.37
C PHE A 66 0.07 -6.80 -3.10
N GLY A 67 0.29 -6.17 -1.93
CA GLY A 67 1.61 -5.65 -1.56
C GLY A 67 2.70 -6.69 -1.33
N ALA A 68 2.32 -7.90 -0.92
CA ALA A 68 3.26 -9.02 -0.77
C ALA A 68 3.62 -9.66 -2.13
N PHE A 69 2.64 -9.74 -3.04
CA PHE A 69 2.79 -10.35 -4.36
C PHE A 69 3.29 -9.39 -5.44
N TYR A 70 3.09 -8.09 -5.29
CA TYR A 70 3.55 -7.12 -6.27
C TYR A 70 5.08 -7.02 -6.17
N ASP A 71 5.73 -7.48 -7.24
CA ASP A 71 7.17 -7.57 -7.35
C ASP A 71 7.79 -6.16 -7.51
N PHE A 72 7.94 -5.46 -6.39
CA PHE A 72 8.39 -4.06 -6.33
C PHE A 72 9.88 -3.86 -6.66
N GLY A 73 10.55 -4.87 -7.22
CA GLY A 73 11.95 -4.76 -7.56
C GLY A 73 12.39 -5.68 -8.69
N ALA A 74 11.95 -6.94 -8.75
CA ALA A 74 12.48 -7.85 -9.75
C ALA A 74 11.97 -7.50 -11.15
N ASN A 75 10.72 -7.09 -11.35
CA ASN A 75 10.22 -6.84 -12.71
C ASN A 75 10.93 -5.66 -13.43
N ARG A 76 11.21 -4.55 -12.71
CA ARG A 76 11.94 -3.39 -13.27
C ARG A 76 13.43 -3.67 -13.42
N TYR A 77 14.01 -4.45 -12.51
CA TYR A 77 15.43 -4.79 -12.52
C TYR A 77 15.75 -5.92 -13.53
N VAL A 78 14.87 -6.90 -13.68
CA VAL A 78 14.91 -7.94 -14.72
C VAL A 78 14.80 -7.29 -16.09
N ASN A 79 13.87 -6.34 -16.30
CA ASN A 79 13.80 -5.60 -17.57
C ASN A 79 15.08 -4.79 -17.85
N ASN A 80 15.68 -4.14 -16.84
CA ASN A 80 16.95 -3.43 -17.00
C ASN A 80 18.14 -4.38 -17.23
N MET A 81 18.12 -5.59 -16.66
CA MET A 81 19.12 -6.63 -16.91
C MET A 81 19.04 -7.22 -18.31
N PHE A 82 17.81 -7.51 -18.78
CA PHE A 82 17.59 -7.96 -20.16
C PHE A 82 18.08 -6.92 -21.17
N GLN A 83 17.95 -5.63 -20.85
CA GLN A 83 18.44 -4.55 -21.71
C GLN A 83 19.96 -4.31 -21.59
N SER A 84 20.58 -4.53 -20.42
CA SER A 84 22.00 -4.22 -20.19
C SER A 84 22.97 -5.41 -20.33
N LYS A 85 22.48 -6.65 -20.41
CA LYS A 85 23.29 -7.89 -20.37
C LYS A 85 24.28 -7.96 -19.19
N ALA A 86 24.08 -7.16 -18.15
CA ALA A 86 24.96 -7.13 -16.98
C ALA A 86 24.62 -8.27 -16.03
N SER A 87 25.63 -8.96 -15.49
CA SER A 87 25.45 -10.00 -14.47
C SER A 87 25.01 -9.40 -13.13
N LEU A 88 24.03 -10.02 -12.46
CA LEU A 88 23.63 -9.67 -11.09
C LEU A 88 24.85 -9.68 -10.17
N ARG A 89 25.13 -8.55 -9.51
CA ARG A 89 26.05 -8.54 -8.36
C ARG A 89 25.23 -8.79 -7.11
N GLU A 90 25.84 -9.44 -6.12
CA GLU A 90 25.21 -9.74 -4.83
C GLU A 90 24.67 -8.47 -4.12
N LYS A 91 25.35 -7.34 -4.32
CA LYS A 91 24.92 -6.03 -3.80
C LYS A 91 23.57 -5.55 -4.36
N ASP A 92 23.24 -5.92 -5.59
CA ASP A 92 21.99 -5.55 -6.24
C ASP A 92 20.81 -6.34 -5.68
N VAL A 93 21.02 -7.63 -5.41
CA VAL A 93 20.03 -8.53 -4.79
C VAL A 93 19.63 -8.02 -3.41
N VAL A 94 20.60 -7.62 -2.59
CA VAL A 94 20.34 -7.04 -1.26
C VAL A 94 19.52 -5.74 -1.36
N GLN A 95 19.81 -4.90 -2.35
CA GLN A 95 19.06 -3.66 -2.56
C GLN A 95 17.61 -3.93 -2.98
N ILE A 96 17.39 -4.89 -3.88
CA ILE A 96 16.05 -5.31 -4.33
C ILE A 96 15.23 -5.85 -3.16
N ASN A 97 15.80 -6.78 -2.40
CA ASN A 97 15.11 -7.38 -1.24
C ASN A 97 14.73 -6.32 -0.20
N ARG A 98 15.60 -5.31 0.00
CA ARG A 98 15.32 -4.20 0.91
C ARG A 98 14.15 -3.33 0.43
N GLU A 99 14.08 -3.00 -0.86
CA GLU A 99 12.97 -2.22 -1.41
C GLU A 99 11.66 -3.01 -1.39
N GLN A 100 11.70 -4.30 -1.70
CA GLN A 100 10.54 -5.20 -1.58
C GLN A 100 10.03 -5.24 -0.14
N LEU A 101 10.91 -5.42 0.85
CA LEU A 101 10.54 -5.42 2.26
C LEU A 101 9.87 -4.11 2.69
N ILE A 102 10.42 -2.96 2.29
CA ILE A 102 9.84 -1.65 2.61
C ILE A 102 8.43 -1.52 2.02
N MET A 103 8.24 -1.93 0.77
CA MET A 103 6.94 -1.86 0.13
C MET A 103 5.94 -2.81 0.79
N THR A 104 6.33 -4.04 1.08
CA THR A 104 5.48 -4.98 1.83
C THR A 104 5.06 -4.39 3.18
N VAL A 105 5.98 -3.78 3.94
CA VAL A 105 5.65 -3.10 5.21
C VAL A 105 4.63 -1.99 5.00
N ILE A 106 4.77 -1.18 3.95
CA ILE A 106 3.80 -0.12 3.63
C ILE A 106 2.42 -0.71 3.35
N PHE A 107 2.32 -1.73 2.50
CA PHE A 107 1.04 -2.35 2.16
C PHE A 107 0.41 -3.11 3.33
N VAL A 108 1.21 -3.75 4.18
CA VAL A 108 0.78 -4.32 5.46
C VAL A 108 0.21 -3.22 6.35
N GLY A 109 0.89 -2.07 6.44
CA GLY A 109 0.40 -0.91 7.20
C GLY A 109 -0.92 -0.36 6.66
N VAL A 110 -1.04 -0.17 5.34
CA VAL A 110 -2.28 0.30 4.71
C VAL A 110 -3.41 -0.71 4.90
N GLY A 111 -3.20 -1.99 4.60
CA GLY A 111 -4.22 -3.02 4.83
C GLY A 111 -4.59 -3.19 6.30
N GLY A 112 -3.64 -2.99 7.23
CA GLY A 112 -3.90 -2.90 8.66
C GLY A 112 -4.85 -1.75 9.01
N LEU A 113 -4.69 -0.57 8.40
CA LEU A 113 -5.61 0.56 8.58
C LEU A 113 -7.03 0.22 8.10
N TYR A 114 -7.17 -0.48 6.98
CA TYR A 114 -8.48 -0.97 6.52
C TYR A 114 -9.16 -1.87 7.54
N ILE A 115 -8.42 -2.85 8.08
CA ILE A 115 -8.95 -3.78 9.07
C ILE A 115 -9.33 -3.03 10.36
N LEU A 116 -8.46 -2.15 10.85
CA LEU A 116 -8.72 -1.34 12.04
C LEU A 116 -9.96 -0.46 11.88
N LEU A 117 -10.12 0.22 10.74
CA LEU A 117 -11.30 1.04 10.48
C LEU A 117 -12.56 0.20 10.26
N GLY A 118 -12.45 -0.98 9.66
CA GLY A 118 -13.55 -1.93 9.56
C GLY A 118 -14.04 -2.36 10.94
N VAL A 119 -13.12 -2.76 11.83
CA VAL A 119 -13.43 -3.10 13.22
C VAL A 119 -14.02 -1.91 13.97
N ALA A 120 -13.44 -0.72 13.83
CA ALA A 120 -13.96 0.49 14.47
C ALA A 120 -15.40 0.81 14.00
N LEU A 121 -15.66 0.74 12.70
CA LEU A 121 -16.98 0.97 12.13
C LEU A 121 -17.99 -0.09 12.60
N PHE A 122 -17.58 -1.35 12.72
CA PHE A 122 -18.43 -2.41 13.28
C PHE A 122 -18.86 -2.07 14.71
N TYR A 123 -17.92 -1.68 15.57
CA TYR A 123 -18.26 -1.28 16.94
C TYR A 123 -19.17 -0.07 16.96
N VAL A 124 -18.87 0.98 16.18
CA VAL A 124 -19.74 2.16 16.08
C VAL A 124 -21.16 1.74 15.71
N ILE A 125 -21.34 0.95 14.66
CA ILE A 125 -22.68 0.51 14.23
C ILE A 125 -23.37 -0.33 15.32
N ALA A 126 -22.66 -1.22 16.01
CA ALA A 126 -23.24 -2.04 17.06
C ALA A 126 -23.74 -1.25 18.28
N PHE A 127 -23.28 -0.01 18.47
CA PHE A 127 -23.73 0.89 19.53
C PHE A 127 -24.87 1.85 19.12
N PHE A 128 -25.22 1.90 17.82
CA PHE A 128 -26.35 2.69 17.28
C PHE A 128 -27.56 1.80 16.99
#